data_AF-A0AAV9U3F1-F1
#
_entry.id   AF-A0AAV9U3F1-F1
#
_cell.length_a   1.000
_cell.length_b   1.000
_cell.length_c   1.000
_cell.angle_alpha   90.00
_cell.angle_beta   90.00
_cell.angle_gamma   90.00
#
_symmetry.space_group_name_H-M   'P 1'
#
loop_
_entity.id
_entity.type
_entity.pdbx_description
1 polymer ?
#
loop_
_entity_poly.entity_id
_entity_poly.type
_entity_poly.pdbx_seq_one_letter_code
_entity_poly.pdbx_strand_id
1 'polypeptide(L)'
;MAELNERAVDGMIDPEIFKQVQSDIDEDIKVREEIRGLLKTLDRHDRSIQSVLSRVHAVPASSLASLLASAQPFFDQQRVTLKELDGVASKYPYYKYNGIWTREIQAAAYGIVLAGWLGAFTPEGEERKEGQLMTITEVGEKLGVRVNVKDTDVFHLTLEEYLHSLITMIEELARLAVNSVTLGDYQRPMLISRFVKDLHAGFQLLNLKNDSLRKRSDGIKYQVKKIEDVVYDLALRKLINQTDNQAPTSNPNPHLRANAVLPIAPLLILINLYGQLRSVTAPYDMANMVDRSAIAETVRHIHPIILLGALYATFTPLVNDPPTLLLQLLPVTIGIQIIHASTCLGSSRIATASGNNNNNNSSNKKKTKAASKGKSEDVGVSVLTAFLSLFLALLVGTPAIFVVIVLLGAPITADLSHTVLCAAHLSVLAGLPLVYSYHVQGSKWRDIVSLNLPMDEVYGGALGACLGAWLGAIPIPLDWDRDWQRWPVTIVVGIYAGYAVGRLGGLALVGKVARFN
;
A
#
# COMPACT_ATOMS: atom_id res chain seq x y z
N MET A 1 34.00 -63.06 -22.37
CA MET A 1 34.67 -61.74 -22.47
C MET A 1 33.88 -60.71 -23.28
N ALA A 2 32.71 -61.03 -23.87
CA ALA A 2 31.92 -60.07 -24.66
C ALA A 2 30.55 -59.67 -24.05
N GLU A 3 30.06 -60.32 -22.99
CA GLU A 3 28.72 -60.04 -22.40
C GLU A 3 28.75 -59.27 -21.07
N LEU A 4 29.92 -58.87 -20.58
CA LEU A 4 30.06 -58.16 -19.29
C LEU A 4 30.52 -56.71 -19.44
N ASN A 5 30.70 -56.20 -20.66
CA ASN A 5 31.27 -54.87 -20.91
C ASN A 5 30.25 -53.80 -21.33
N GLU A 6 28.95 -54.11 -21.35
CA GLU A 6 27.88 -53.16 -21.69
C GLU A 6 27.07 -52.68 -20.46
N ARG A 7 27.47 -53.07 -19.24
CA ARG A 7 26.90 -52.59 -17.98
C ARG A 7 27.80 -51.57 -17.27
N ALA A 8 28.56 -50.81 -18.03
CA ALA A 8 29.47 -49.80 -17.52
C ALA A 8 29.24 -48.44 -18.20
N VAL A 9 28.07 -47.86 -17.96
CA VAL A 9 28.00 -46.41 -17.71
C VAL A 9 27.47 -46.26 -16.29
N ASP A 10 28.43 -46.26 -15.39
CA ASP A 10 28.31 -45.90 -13.97
C ASP A 10 27.85 -44.44 -13.87
N GLY A 11 26.54 -44.26 -13.79
CA GLY A 11 25.90 -43.05 -13.30
C GLY A 11 24.77 -43.49 -12.38
N MET A 12 24.68 -42.91 -11.17
CA MET A 12 23.64 -43.22 -10.19
C MET A 12 22.19 -43.00 -10.70
N ILE A 13 22.00 -42.49 -11.93
CA ILE A 13 20.72 -42.14 -12.53
C ILE A 13 20.68 -42.68 -13.98
N ASP A 14 19.60 -43.38 -14.32
CA ASP A 14 19.32 -43.89 -15.67
C ASP A 14 18.92 -42.73 -16.61
N PRO A 15 19.66 -42.47 -17.72
CA PRO A 15 19.33 -41.45 -18.70
C PRO A 15 17.94 -41.59 -19.35
N GLU A 16 17.36 -42.80 -19.40
CA GLU A 16 16.00 -43.01 -19.93
C GLU A 16 14.94 -42.29 -19.11
N ILE A 17 15.17 -42.08 -17.80
CA ILE A 17 14.27 -41.31 -16.93
C ILE A 17 14.11 -39.88 -17.48
N PHE A 18 15.21 -39.24 -17.88
CA PHE A 18 15.17 -37.88 -18.41
C PHE A 18 14.52 -37.82 -19.80
N LYS A 19 14.61 -38.87 -20.61
CA LYS A 19 13.89 -38.96 -21.89
C LYS A 19 12.38 -39.05 -21.67
N GLN A 20 11.94 -39.87 -20.73
CA GLN A 20 10.51 -39.97 -20.38
C GLN A 20 10.00 -38.63 -19.83
N VAL A 21 10.73 -38.01 -18.90
CA VAL A 21 10.37 -36.68 -18.37
C VAL A 21 10.29 -35.63 -19.48
N GLN A 22 11.21 -35.64 -20.45
CA GLN A 22 11.15 -34.74 -21.60
C GLN A 22 9.90 -34.99 -22.45
N SER A 23 9.54 -36.25 -22.70
CA SER A 23 8.31 -36.61 -23.41
C SER A 23 7.05 -36.10 -22.70
N ASP A 24 6.98 -36.27 -21.38
CA ASP A 24 5.85 -35.80 -20.56
C ASP A 24 5.76 -34.26 -20.56
N ILE A 25 6.91 -33.56 -20.54
CA ILE A 25 6.99 -32.10 -20.67
C ILE A 25 6.49 -31.66 -22.04
N ASP A 26 6.91 -32.32 -23.12
CA ASP A 26 6.52 -31.98 -24.49
C ASP A 26 5.01 -32.18 -24.71
N GLU A 27 4.42 -33.22 -24.11
CA GLU A 27 2.97 -33.43 -24.11
C GLU A 27 2.25 -32.32 -23.32
N ASP A 28 2.73 -31.96 -22.12
CA ASP A 28 2.16 -30.86 -21.33
C ASP A 28 2.18 -29.53 -22.10
N ILE A 29 3.27 -29.25 -22.82
CA ILE A 29 3.39 -28.06 -23.66
C ILE A 29 2.36 -28.08 -24.79
N LYS A 30 2.17 -29.21 -25.48
CA LYS A 30 1.17 -29.33 -26.56
C LYS A 30 -0.24 -29.04 -26.06
N VAL A 31 -0.62 -29.60 -24.91
CA VAL A 31 -1.94 -29.36 -24.29
C VAL A 31 -2.12 -27.88 -23.97
N ARG A 32 -1.11 -27.24 -23.37
CA ARG A 32 -1.15 -25.80 -23.05
C ARG A 32 -1.30 -24.94 -24.31
N GLU A 33 -0.59 -25.26 -25.38
CA GLU A 33 -0.68 -24.52 -26.65
C GLU A 33 -2.04 -24.68 -27.33
N GLU A 34 -2.62 -25.88 -27.32
CA GLU A 34 -3.97 -26.12 -27.85
C GLU A 34 -5.02 -25.28 -27.10
N ILE A 35 -4.98 -25.31 -25.76
CA ILE A 35 -5.86 -24.50 -24.90
C ILE A 35 -5.66 -23.00 -25.18
N ARG A 36 -4.41 -22.52 -25.23
CA ARG A 36 -4.11 -21.10 -25.51
C ARG A 36 -4.62 -20.65 -26.87
N GLY A 37 -4.59 -21.52 -27.87
CA GLY A 37 -5.16 -21.27 -29.20
C GLY A 37 -6.65 -20.94 -29.13
N LEU A 38 -7.44 -21.75 -28.42
CA LEU A 38 -8.87 -21.52 -28.20
C LEU A 38 -9.13 -20.25 -27.37
N LEU A 39 -8.35 -20.03 -26.31
CA LEU A 39 -8.49 -18.85 -25.46
C LEU A 39 -8.20 -17.54 -26.19
N LYS A 40 -7.30 -17.53 -27.18
CA LYS A 40 -7.06 -16.36 -28.03
C LYS A 40 -8.28 -16.02 -28.88
N THR A 41 -8.98 -17.03 -29.37
CA THR A 41 -10.25 -16.86 -30.10
C THR A 41 -11.34 -16.36 -29.16
N LEU A 42 -11.43 -16.93 -27.96
CA LEU A 42 -12.37 -16.49 -26.93
C LEU A 42 -12.17 -15.01 -26.54
N ASP A 43 -10.93 -14.59 -26.24
CA ASP A 43 -10.59 -13.20 -25.90
C ASP A 43 -11.00 -12.22 -27.03
N ARG A 44 -10.90 -12.64 -28.30
CA ARG A 44 -11.38 -11.84 -29.42
C ARG A 44 -12.89 -11.63 -29.37
N HIS A 45 -13.67 -12.68 -29.10
CA HIS A 45 -15.13 -12.58 -28.94
C HIS A 45 -15.50 -11.73 -27.73
N ASP A 46 -14.82 -11.91 -26.60
CA ASP A 46 -15.04 -11.12 -25.38
C ASP A 46 -14.80 -9.62 -25.61
N ARG A 47 -13.72 -9.27 -26.32
CA ARG A 47 -13.44 -7.87 -26.72
C ARG A 47 -14.52 -7.31 -27.64
N SER A 48 -15.04 -8.10 -28.59
CA SER A 48 -16.14 -7.66 -29.44
C SER A 48 -17.42 -7.41 -28.64
N ILE A 49 -17.78 -8.32 -27.72
CA ILE A 49 -18.90 -8.14 -26.80
C ILE A 49 -18.71 -6.87 -25.97
N GLN A 50 -17.55 -6.71 -25.33
CA GLN A 50 -17.24 -5.53 -24.52
C GLN A 50 -17.27 -4.23 -25.34
N SER A 51 -16.78 -4.26 -26.59
CA SER A 51 -16.83 -3.11 -27.49
C SER A 51 -18.26 -2.71 -27.82
N VAL A 52 -19.18 -3.66 -27.98
CA VAL A 52 -20.60 -3.37 -28.21
C VAL A 52 -21.24 -2.86 -26.91
N LEU A 53 -21.11 -3.59 -25.81
CA LEU A 53 -21.75 -3.25 -24.54
C LEU A 53 -21.27 -1.90 -23.98
N SER A 54 -20.01 -1.53 -24.16
CA SER A 54 -19.48 -0.23 -23.71
C SER A 54 -20.18 0.98 -24.35
N ARG A 55 -20.90 0.80 -25.46
CA ARG A 55 -21.70 1.85 -26.08
C ARG A 55 -22.91 2.24 -25.23
N VAL A 56 -23.29 1.44 -24.23
CA VAL A 56 -24.35 1.78 -23.27
C VAL A 56 -24.11 3.11 -22.57
N HIS A 57 -22.85 3.53 -22.45
CA HIS A 57 -22.45 4.82 -21.88
C HIS A 57 -22.78 6.04 -22.76
N ALA A 58 -23.15 5.84 -24.02
CA ALA A 58 -23.36 6.90 -25.00
C ALA A 58 -24.72 6.83 -25.71
N VAL A 59 -25.52 5.80 -25.43
CA VAL A 59 -26.76 5.51 -26.15
C VAL A 59 -27.98 5.74 -25.22
N PRO A 60 -29.06 6.41 -25.67
CA PRO A 60 -30.28 6.57 -24.87
C PRO A 60 -30.94 5.23 -24.52
N ALA A 61 -31.68 5.19 -23.41
CA ALA A 61 -32.36 3.98 -22.93
C ALA A 61 -33.28 3.32 -23.96
N SER A 62 -33.91 4.10 -24.86
CA SER A 62 -34.77 3.59 -25.93
C SER A 62 -34.04 2.71 -26.96
N SER A 63 -32.73 2.88 -27.10
CA SER A 63 -31.90 2.13 -28.05
C SER A 63 -31.12 1.00 -27.39
N LEU A 64 -31.39 0.71 -26.11
CA LEU A 64 -30.73 -0.37 -25.38
C LEU A 64 -31.05 -1.75 -25.98
N ALA A 65 -32.32 -2.01 -26.31
CA ALA A 65 -32.73 -3.28 -26.88
C ALA A 65 -32.03 -3.59 -28.22
N SER A 66 -31.89 -2.59 -29.10
CA SER A 66 -31.19 -2.76 -30.37
C SER A 66 -29.68 -2.94 -30.17
N LEU A 67 -29.10 -2.27 -29.17
CA LEU A 67 -27.70 -2.48 -28.81
C LEU A 67 -27.45 -3.92 -28.34
N LEU A 68 -28.28 -4.45 -27.44
CA LEU A 68 -28.18 -5.81 -26.94
C LEU A 68 -28.37 -6.84 -28.07
N ALA A 69 -29.35 -6.61 -28.96
CA ALA A 69 -29.54 -7.46 -30.14
C ALA A 69 -28.29 -7.49 -31.05
N SER A 70 -27.57 -6.36 -31.18
CA SER A 70 -26.32 -6.31 -31.95
C SER A 70 -25.15 -7.07 -31.31
N ALA A 71 -25.21 -7.33 -30.00
CA ALA A 71 -24.19 -8.12 -29.29
C ALA A 71 -24.44 -9.64 -29.40
N GLN A 72 -25.69 -10.07 -29.67
CA GLN A 72 -26.10 -11.48 -29.67
C GLN A 72 -25.22 -12.40 -30.54
N PRO A 73 -24.85 -12.05 -31.78
CA PRO A 73 -24.02 -12.93 -32.62
C PRO A 73 -22.65 -13.22 -32.01
N PHE A 74 -22.08 -12.29 -31.24
CA PHE A 74 -20.80 -12.49 -30.58
C PHE A 74 -20.93 -13.42 -29.37
N PHE A 75 -22.04 -13.35 -28.63
CA PHE A 75 -22.34 -14.32 -27.57
C PHE A 75 -22.52 -15.74 -28.13
N ASP A 76 -23.17 -15.88 -29.29
CA ASP A 76 -23.34 -17.18 -29.93
C ASP A 76 -21.97 -17.79 -30.33
N GLN A 77 -21.06 -16.97 -30.89
CA GLN A 77 -19.70 -17.39 -31.23
C GLN A 77 -18.84 -17.72 -30.00
N GLN A 78 -18.96 -16.92 -28.94
CA GLN A 78 -18.30 -17.16 -27.65
C GLN A 78 -18.72 -18.53 -27.09
N ARG A 79 -20.02 -18.83 -27.11
CA ARG A 79 -20.58 -20.12 -26.65
C ARG A 79 -20.06 -21.31 -27.46
N VAL A 80 -19.93 -21.17 -28.77
CA VAL A 80 -19.34 -22.23 -29.63
C VAL A 80 -17.89 -22.50 -29.23
N THR A 81 -17.09 -21.45 -29.08
CA THR A 81 -15.67 -21.56 -28.68
C THR A 81 -15.53 -22.18 -27.28
N LEU A 82 -16.39 -21.81 -26.33
CA LEU A 82 -16.40 -22.39 -24.99
C LEU A 82 -16.76 -23.88 -24.99
N LYS A 83 -17.63 -24.31 -25.90
CA LYS A 83 -17.97 -25.73 -26.07
C LYS A 83 -16.79 -26.55 -26.62
N GLU A 84 -16.03 -25.97 -27.55
CA GLU A 84 -14.79 -26.57 -28.04
C GLU A 84 -13.74 -26.65 -26.92
N LEU A 85 -13.61 -25.58 -26.12
CA LEU A 85 -12.73 -25.54 -24.96
C LEU A 85 -13.12 -26.60 -23.92
N ASP A 86 -14.40 -26.76 -23.58
CA ASP A 86 -14.89 -27.84 -22.70
C ASP A 86 -14.46 -29.22 -23.24
N GLY A 87 -14.64 -29.46 -24.54
CA GLY A 87 -14.27 -30.71 -25.19
C GLY A 87 -12.78 -31.05 -25.12
N VAL A 88 -11.90 -30.04 -25.11
CA VAL A 88 -10.44 -30.23 -24.97
C VAL A 88 -10.04 -30.29 -23.49
N ALA A 89 -10.47 -29.32 -22.68
CA ALA A 89 -10.04 -29.17 -21.29
C ALA A 89 -10.54 -30.31 -20.39
N SER A 90 -11.75 -30.83 -20.62
CA SER A 90 -12.31 -31.97 -19.86
C SER A 90 -11.60 -33.30 -20.10
N LYS A 91 -10.62 -33.37 -21.01
CA LYS A 91 -9.76 -34.56 -21.19
C LYS A 91 -8.63 -34.63 -20.17
N TYR A 92 -8.35 -33.53 -19.47
CA TYR A 92 -7.18 -33.38 -18.61
C TYR A 92 -7.57 -32.93 -17.19
N PRO A 93 -6.69 -33.12 -16.18
CA PRO A 93 -6.99 -32.73 -14.80
C PRO A 93 -7.29 -31.23 -14.67
N TYR A 94 -8.43 -30.88 -14.07
CA TYR A 94 -8.95 -29.51 -14.08
C TYR A 94 -7.99 -28.53 -13.39
N TYR A 95 -7.60 -28.83 -12.15
CA TYR A 95 -6.76 -27.95 -11.33
C TYR A 95 -5.31 -27.82 -11.82
N LYS A 96 -4.87 -28.68 -12.75
CA LYS A 96 -3.54 -28.56 -13.37
C LYS A 96 -3.52 -27.41 -14.38
N TYR A 97 -4.64 -27.15 -15.06
CA TYR A 97 -4.71 -26.20 -16.18
C TYR A 97 -5.65 -25.02 -15.95
N ASN A 98 -6.48 -25.02 -14.89
CA ASN A 98 -7.49 -23.99 -14.66
C ASN A 98 -6.97 -22.54 -14.72
N GLY A 99 -5.81 -22.29 -14.13
CA GLY A 99 -5.18 -20.96 -14.13
C GLY A 99 -4.86 -20.41 -15.51
N ILE A 100 -4.85 -21.24 -16.56
CA ILE A 100 -4.62 -20.81 -17.96
C ILE A 100 -5.84 -20.07 -18.51
N TRP A 101 -7.06 -20.47 -18.16
CA TRP A 101 -8.30 -19.91 -18.71
C TRP A 101 -9.08 -19.02 -17.73
N THR A 102 -8.74 -19.03 -16.44
CA THR A 102 -9.52 -18.32 -15.40
C THR A 102 -9.81 -16.85 -15.75
N ARG A 103 -8.86 -16.13 -16.35
CA ARG A 103 -9.06 -14.72 -16.69
C ARG A 103 -10.07 -14.53 -17.83
N GLU A 104 -9.97 -15.36 -18.85
CA GLU A 104 -10.86 -15.34 -20.01
C GLU A 104 -12.28 -15.79 -19.61
N ILE A 105 -12.41 -16.77 -18.71
CA ILE A 105 -13.73 -17.17 -18.18
C ILE A 105 -14.35 -16.09 -17.29
N GLN A 106 -13.55 -15.36 -16.49
CA GLN A 106 -14.03 -14.18 -15.78
C GLN A 106 -14.55 -13.10 -16.73
N ALA A 107 -13.86 -12.85 -17.84
CA ALA A 107 -14.27 -11.88 -18.86
C ALA A 107 -15.54 -12.31 -19.59
N ALA A 108 -15.63 -13.59 -19.96
CA ALA A 108 -16.82 -14.16 -20.59
C ALA A 108 -18.05 -14.09 -19.68
N ALA A 109 -17.90 -14.49 -18.40
CA ALA A 109 -18.95 -14.38 -17.40
C ALA A 109 -19.36 -12.91 -17.17
N TYR A 110 -18.40 -11.98 -17.14
CA TYR A 110 -18.64 -10.54 -17.02
C TYR A 110 -19.54 -10.01 -18.14
N GLY A 111 -19.26 -10.38 -19.39
CA GLY A 111 -20.08 -9.99 -20.54
C GLY A 111 -21.54 -10.45 -20.39
N ILE A 112 -21.74 -11.69 -19.92
CA ILE A 112 -23.08 -12.25 -19.69
C ILE A 112 -23.81 -11.53 -18.56
N VAL A 113 -23.18 -11.35 -17.39
CA VAL A 113 -23.85 -10.71 -16.24
C VAL A 113 -24.19 -9.25 -16.52
N LEU A 114 -23.32 -8.52 -17.21
CA LEU A 114 -23.59 -7.13 -17.60
C LEU A 114 -24.74 -7.06 -18.61
N ALA A 115 -24.72 -7.89 -19.66
CA ALA A 115 -25.80 -7.92 -20.64
C ALA A 115 -27.13 -8.32 -19.99
N GLY A 116 -27.13 -9.32 -19.10
CA GLY A 116 -28.30 -9.72 -18.33
C GLY A 116 -28.84 -8.62 -17.43
N TRP A 117 -27.96 -7.91 -16.73
CA TRP A 117 -28.35 -6.77 -15.90
C TRP A 117 -29.00 -5.65 -16.73
N LEU A 118 -28.51 -5.43 -17.96
CA LEU A 118 -29.07 -4.50 -18.94
C LEU A 118 -30.39 -4.98 -19.57
N GLY A 119 -30.87 -6.17 -19.22
CA GLY A 119 -32.14 -6.73 -19.71
C GLY A 119 -32.01 -7.75 -20.85
N ALA A 120 -30.79 -8.18 -21.20
CA ALA A 120 -30.60 -9.23 -22.20
C ALA A 120 -30.99 -10.62 -21.67
N PHE A 121 -31.05 -11.58 -22.61
CA PHE A 121 -31.35 -12.99 -22.33
C PHE A 121 -32.71 -13.24 -21.67
N THR A 122 -33.67 -12.38 -22.00
CA THR A 122 -35.05 -12.49 -21.56
C THR A 122 -35.63 -13.86 -21.89
N PRO A 123 -36.16 -14.62 -20.90
CA PRO A 123 -36.84 -15.88 -21.15
C PRO A 123 -38.08 -15.68 -22.04
N GLU A 124 -38.44 -16.68 -22.84
CA GLU A 124 -39.68 -16.64 -23.63
C GLU A 124 -40.89 -16.51 -22.69
N GLY A 125 -41.63 -15.41 -22.81
CA GLY A 125 -42.86 -15.15 -22.04
C GLY A 125 -42.70 -14.30 -20.78
N GLU A 126 -41.48 -13.87 -20.43
CA GLU A 126 -41.24 -12.92 -19.33
C GLU A 126 -40.56 -11.63 -19.82
N GLU A 127 -40.70 -10.53 -19.09
CA GLU A 127 -39.91 -9.31 -19.33
C GLU A 127 -38.79 -9.25 -18.28
N ARG A 128 -37.54 -9.52 -18.70
CA ARG A 128 -36.38 -9.27 -17.85
C ARG A 128 -36.15 -7.76 -17.78
N LYS A 129 -36.46 -7.18 -16.63
CA LYS A 129 -36.25 -5.76 -16.36
C LYS A 129 -34.78 -5.50 -16.03
N GLU A 130 -34.32 -4.30 -16.38
CA GLU A 130 -33.00 -3.80 -15.98
C GLU A 130 -32.85 -3.93 -14.45
N GLY A 131 -31.66 -4.29 -13.97
CA GLY A 131 -31.38 -4.36 -12.54
C GLY A 131 -31.54 -5.73 -11.88
N GLN A 132 -31.80 -6.79 -12.63
CA GLN A 132 -31.84 -8.16 -12.08
C GLN A 132 -30.47 -8.83 -12.09
N LEU A 133 -30.10 -9.48 -10.98
CA LEU A 133 -28.88 -10.29 -10.88
C LEU A 133 -29.10 -11.63 -11.58
N MET A 134 -28.19 -11.99 -12.50
CA MET A 134 -28.14 -13.36 -13.05
C MET A 134 -27.46 -14.30 -12.06
N THR A 135 -28.10 -15.43 -11.76
CA THR A 135 -27.50 -16.50 -10.96
C THR A 135 -26.36 -17.20 -11.71
N ILE A 136 -25.43 -17.81 -10.97
CA ILE A 136 -24.32 -18.56 -11.59
C ILE A 136 -24.81 -19.69 -12.52
N THR A 137 -25.95 -20.31 -12.19
CA THR A 137 -26.61 -21.31 -13.02
C THR A 137 -27.07 -20.75 -14.35
N GLU A 138 -27.74 -19.60 -14.36
CA GLU A 138 -28.15 -18.94 -15.61
C GLU A 138 -26.95 -18.49 -16.44
N VAL A 139 -25.89 -17.99 -15.78
CA VAL A 139 -24.65 -17.62 -16.46
C VAL A 139 -24.01 -18.84 -17.12
N GLY A 140 -23.92 -19.97 -16.40
CA GLY A 140 -23.41 -21.22 -16.95
C GLY A 140 -24.21 -21.72 -18.15
N GLU A 141 -25.54 -21.64 -18.10
CA GLU A 141 -26.42 -22.01 -19.22
C GLU A 141 -26.16 -21.17 -20.47
N LYS A 142 -25.99 -19.85 -20.31
CA LYS A 142 -25.70 -18.94 -21.44
C LYS A 142 -24.31 -19.13 -22.00
N LEU A 143 -23.31 -19.36 -21.15
CA LEU A 143 -21.96 -19.73 -21.56
C LEU A 143 -21.91 -21.14 -22.19
N GLY A 144 -22.89 -22.00 -21.91
CA GLY A 144 -22.91 -23.39 -22.36
C GLY A 144 -21.96 -24.30 -21.58
N VAL A 145 -21.67 -23.97 -20.33
CA VAL A 145 -20.69 -24.66 -19.49
C VAL A 145 -21.34 -25.17 -18.20
N ARG A 146 -20.79 -26.25 -17.64
CA ARG A 146 -21.21 -26.76 -16.33
C ARG A 146 -20.83 -25.75 -15.24
N VAL A 147 -21.47 -25.83 -14.08
CA VAL A 147 -21.24 -24.90 -12.97
C VAL A 147 -20.78 -25.66 -11.75
N ASN A 148 -19.66 -25.22 -11.15
CA ASN A 148 -19.15 -25.65 -9.84
C ASN A 148 -19.16 -27.18 -9.61
N VAL A 149 -18.58 -27.93 -10.55
CA VAL A 149 -18.50 -29.40 -10.46
C VAL A 149 -17.38 -29.80 -9.50
N LYS A 150 -17.66 -30.69 -8.54
CA LYS A 150 -16.72 -31.07 -7.47
C LYS A 150 -16.10 -32.46 -7.62
N ASP A 151 -16.86 -33.40 -8.19
CA ASP A 151 -16.52 -34.83 -8.10
C ASP A 151 -15.79 -35.36 -9.34
N THR A 152 -15.65 -34.55 -10.40
CA THR A 152 -15.05 -34.97 -11.68
C THR A 152 -14.21 -33.86 -12.29
N ASP A 153 -13.11 -34.24 -12.94
CA ASP A 153 -12.25 -33.33 -13.72
C ASP A 153 -12.93 -32.97 -15.04
N VAL A 154 -13.86 -32.01 -14.95
CA VAL A 154 -14.54 -31.43 -16.11
C VAL A 154 -14.43 -29.93 -16.08
N PHE A 155 -14.37 -29.32 -17.26
CA PHE A 155 -14.41 -27.89 -17.41
C PHE A 155 -15.75 -27.33 -16.92
N HIS A 156 -15.69 -26.34 -16.05
CA HIS A 156 -16.85 -25.73 -15.42
C HIS A 156 -16.55 -24.29 -14.98
N LEU A 157 -17.60 -23.47 -14.86
CA LEU A 157 -17.54 -22.16 -14.24
C LEU A 157 -17.47 -22.29 -12.72
N THR A 158 -16.44 -21.74 -12.11
CA THR A 158 -16.26 -21.75 -10.66
C THR A 158 -17.00 -20.60 -9.98
N LEU A 159 -17.25 -20.74 -8.67
CA LEU A 159 -17.80 -19.65 -7.84
C LEU A 159 -16.88 -18.43 -7.84
N GLU A 160 -15.56 -18.62 -7.82
CA GLU A 160 -14.58 -17.54 -7.79
C GLU A 160 -14.60 -16.71 -9.08
N GLU A 161 -14.66 -17.36 -10.24
CA GLU A 161 -14.77 -16.69 -11.54
C GLU A 161 -16.07 -15.89 -11.66
N TYR A 162 -17.18 -16.48 -11.22
CA TYR A 162 -18.47 -15.79 -11.18
C TYR A 162 -18.43 -14.59 -10.24
N LEU A 163 -17.93 -14.71 -9.01
CA LEU A 163 -17.83 -13.59 -8.07
C LEU A 163 -16.90 -12.49 -8.60
N HIS A 164 -15.79 -12.84 -9.26
CA HIS A 164 -14.93 -11.86 -9.93
C HIS A 164 -15.64 -11.10 -11.05
N SER A 165 -16.50 -11.77 -11.83
CA SER A 165 -17.29 -11.14 -12.88
C SER A 165 -18.27 -10.10 -12.32
N LEU A 166 -18.88 -10.39 -11.16
CA LEU A 166 -19.78 -9.47 -10.48
C LEU A 166 -19.06 -8.22 -9.97
N ILE A 167 -17.84 -8.35 -9.44
CA ILE A 167 -17.04 -7.18 -9.01
C ILE A 167 -16.75 -6.28 -10.21
N THR A 168 -16.32 -6.86 -11.33
CA THR A 168 -16.08 -6.10 -12.57
C THR A 168 -17.37 -5.44 -13.08
N MET A 169 -18.52 -6.11 -12.95
CA MET A 169 -19.81 -5.51 -13.30
C MET A 169 -20.13 -4.30 -12.41
N ILE A 170 -19.88 -4.35 -11.10
CA ILE A 170 -20.07 -3.20 -10.20
C ILE A 170 -19.22 -1.99 -10.63
N GLU A 171 -17.96 -2.22 -11.02
CA GLU A 171 -17.07 -1.17 -11.52
C GLU A 171 -17.64 -0.50 -12.79
N GLU A 172 -18.18 -1.29 -13.72
CA GLU A 172 -18.78 -0.77 -14.96
C GLU A 172 -20.12 -0.06 -14.69
N LEU A 173 -20.94 -0.56 -13.76
CA LEU A 173 -22.19 0.08 -13.34
C LEU A 173 -21.93 1.42 -12.64
N ALA A 174 -20.88 1.54 -11.84
CA ALA A 174 -20.50 2.82 -11.24
C ALA A 174 -20.13 3.87 -12.30
N ARG A 175 -19.49 3.45 -13.39
CA ARG A 175 -19.26 4.31 -14.56
C ARG A 175 -20.56 4.65 -15.28
N LEU A 176 -21.44 3.66 -15.46
CA LEU A 176 -22.73 3.83 -16.13
C LEU A 176 -23.64 4.82 -15.37
N ALA A 177 -23.62 4.81 -14.04
CA ALA A 177 -24.38 5.74 -13.21
C ALA A 177 -24.04 7.20 -13.57
N VAL A 178 -22.76 7.55 -13.64
CA VAL A 178 -22.30 8.91 -14.02
C VAL A 178 -22.73 9.26 -15.46
N ASN A 179 -22.54 8.34 -16.40
CA ASN A 179 -22.85 8.59 -17.81
C ASN A 179 -24.35 8.69 -18.08
N SER A 180 -25.18 7.93 -17.34
CA SER A 180 -26.63 7.99 -17.46
C SER A 180 -27.20 9.35 -17.06
N VAL A 181 -26.67 9.97 -15.98
CA VAL A 181 -27.00 11.35 -15.61
C VAL A 181 -26.67 12.34 -16.72
N THR A 182 -25.51 12.14 -17.37
CA THR A 182 -25.07 12.98 -18.49
C THR A 182 -26.02 12.87 -19.71
N LEU A 183 -26.63 11.70 -19.90
CA LEU A 183 -27.64 11.45 -20.94
C LEU A 183 -29.07 11.85 -20.52
N GLY A 184 -29.25 12.42 -19.33
CA GLY A 184 -30.54 12.86 -18.81
C GLY A 184 -31.40 11.74 -18.19
N ASP A 185 -30.84 10.56 -17.96
CA ASP A 185 -31.49 9.47 -17.24
C ASP A 185 -31.15 9.54 -15.74
N TYR A 186 -32.09 10.04 -14.95
CA TYR A 186 -31.93 10.19 -13.50
C TYR A 186 -32.46 8.99 -12.70
N GLN A 187 -33.12 8.02 -13.36
CA GLN A 187 -33.68 6.84 -12.70
C GLN A 187 -32.69 5.69 -12.65
N ARG A 188 -31.88 5.51 -13.70
CA ARG A 188 -30.85 4.47 -13.75
C ARG A 188 -29.81 4.55 -12.61
N PRO A 189 -29.30 5.72 -12.19
CA PRO A 189 -28.42 5.83 -11.02
C PRO A 189 -29.06 5.32 -9.72
N MET A 190 -30.37 5.54 -9.52
CA MET A 190 -31.11 5.04 -8.37
C MET A 190 -31.18 3.52 -8.36
N LEU A 191 -31.49 2.93 -9.51
CA LEU A 191 -31.53 1.48 -9.71
C LEU A 191 -30.15 0.86 -9.44
N ILE A 192 -29.10 1.44 -10.02
CA ILE A 192 -27.71 1.01 -9.83
C ILE A 192 -27.32 1.10 -8.34
N SER A 193 -27.66 2.19 -7.65
CA SER A 193 -27.35 2.38 -6.23
C SER A 193 -27.96 1.28 -5.37
N ARG A 194 -29.26 0.99 -5.55
CA ARG A 194 -29.93 -0.09 -4.83
C ARG A 194 -29.29 -1.44 -5.11
N PHE A 195 -29.10 -1.75 -6.39
CA PHE A 195 -28.54 -3.03 -6.82
C PHE A 195 -27.12 -3.26 -6.27
N VAL A 196 -26.23 -2.26 -6.38
CA VAL A 196 -24.84 -2.38 -5.92
C VAL A 196 -24.75 -2.47 -4.40
N LYS A 197 -25.65 -1.79 -3.66
CA LYS A 197 -25.74 -1.93 -2.19
C LYS A 197 -26.16 -3.34 -1.77
N ASP A 198 -27.20 -3.89 -2.40
CA ASP A 198 -27.67 -5.25 -2.14
C ASP A 198 -26.56 -6.27 -2.45
N LEU A 199 -25.85 -6.08 -3.57
CA LEU A 199 -24.75 -6.95 -3.96
C LEU A 199 -23.56 -6.83 -3.00
N HIS A 200 -23.19 -5.62 -2.58
CA HIS A 200 -22.14 -5.38 -1.59
C HIS A 200 -22.47 -6.03 -0.24
N ALA A 201 -23.72 -5.92 0.23
CA ALA A 201 -24.18 -6.62 1.42
C ALA A 201 -24.07 -8.14 1.26
N GLY A 202 -24.40 -8.67 0.08
CA GLY A 202 -24.17 -10.08 -0.27
C GLY A 202 -22.71 -10.50 -0.14
N PHE A 203 -21.77 -9.70 -0.67
CA PHE A 203 -20.33 -9.95 -0.52
C PHE A 203 -19.86 -9.91 0.95
N GLN A 204 -20.46 -9.06 1.79
CA GLN A 204 -20.14 -8.99 3.23
C GLN A 204 -20.57 -10.24 4.02
N LEU A 205 -21.56 -11.00 3.52
CA LEU A 205 -21.96 -12.27 4.12
C LEU A 205 -20.95 -13.40 3.82
N LEU A 206 -20.10 -13.23 2.81
CA LEU A 206 -19.14 -14.25 2.39
C LEU A 206 -17.87 -14.18 3.26
N ASN A 207 -17.50 -15.31 3.86
CA ASN A 207 -16.22 -15.44 4.54
C ASN A 207 -15.10 -15.78 3.54
N LEU A 208 -14.61 -14.76 2.84
CA LEU A 208 -13.57 -14.91 1.82
C LEU A 208 -12.18 -15.11 2.45
N LYS A 209 -11.45 -16.12 1.97
CA LYS A 209 -10.03 -16.32 2.32
C LYS A 209 -9.19 -15.14 1.81
N ASN A 210 -8.03 -14.91 2.42
CA ASN A 210 -7.13 -13.82 2.04
C ASN A 210 -6.44 -14.05 0.68
N ASP A 211 -7.19 -13.82 -0.40
CA ASP A 211 -6.77 -13.98 -1.79
C ASP A 211 -7.18 -12.78 -2.66
N SER A 212 -6.90 -12.83 -3.95
CA SER A 212 -7.24 -11.84 -4.97
C SER A 212 -8.73 -11.47 -4.96
N LEU A 213 -9.64 -12.43 -4.77
CA LEU A 213 -11.08 -12.20 -4.68
C LEU A 213 -11.44 -11.29 -3.49
N ARG A 214 -10.86 -11.54 -2.31
CA ARG A 214 -11.08 -10.69 -1.13
C ARG A 214 -10.56 -9.28 -1.37
N LYS A 215 -9.35 -9.15 -1.94
CA LYS A 215 -8.76 -7.83 -2.25
C LYS A 215 -9.64 -7.03 -3.21
N ARG A 216 -10.19 -7.67 -4.24
CA ARG A 216 -11.12 -7.03 -5.18
C ARG A 216 -12.47 -6.72 -4.53
N SER A 217 -12.99 -7.62 -3.69
CA SER A 217 -14.23 -7.41 -2.93
C SER A 217 -14.13 -6.22 -1.97
N ASP A 218 -12.99 -6.04 -1.30
CA ASP A 218 -12.73 -4.88 -0.42
C ASP A 218 -12.78 -3.55 -1.19
N GLY A 219 -12.58 -3.58 -2.51
CA GLY A 219 -12.68 -2.42 -3.41
C GLY A 219 -14.12 -2.01 -3.76
N ILE A 220 -15.12 -2.86 -3.52
CA ILE A 220 -16.54 -2.57 -3.84
C ILE A 220 -17.01 -1.30 -3.10
N LYS A 221 -16.54 -1.08 -1.87
CA LYS A 221 -16.92 0.09 -1.05
C LYS A 221 -16.66 1.43 -1.75
N TYR A 222 -15.62 1.53 -2.58
CA TYR A 222 -15.32 2.75 -3.33
C TYR A 222 -16.33 2.99 -4.45
N GLN A 223 -16.76 1.91 -5.13
CA GLN A 223 -17.80 2.00 -6.15
C GLN A 223 -19.16 2.35 -5.54
N VAL A 224 -19.50 1.75 -4.38
CA VAL A 224 -20.70 2.10 -3.61
C VAL A 224 -20.71 3.60 -3.31
N LYS A 225 -19.62 4.12 -2.72
CA LYS A 225 -19.51 5.53 -2.37
C LYS A 225 -19.65 6.43 -3.60
N LYS A 226 -18.94 6.12 -4.69
CA LYS A 226 -19.02 6.88 -5.95
C LYS A 226 -20.46 6.96 -6.48
N ILE A 227 -21.22 5.85 -6.42
CA ILE A 227 -22.62 5.84 -6.84
C ILE A 227 -23.51 6.64 -5.86
N GLU A 228 -23.24 6.56 -4.56
CA GLU A 228 -23.93 7.36 -3.55
C GLU A 228 -23.73 8.86 -3.74
N ASP A 229 -22.52 9.29 -4.09
CA ASP A 229 -22.20 10.69 -4.38
C ASP A 229 -23.01 11.18 -5.60
N VAL A 230 -23.15 10.35 -6.65
CA VAL A 230 -24.01 10.67 -7.81
C VAL A 230 -25.47 10.82 -7.39
N VAL A 231 -26.00 9.88 -6.60
CA VAL A 231 -27.39 9.94 -6.13
C VAL A 231 -27.62 11.15 -5.20
N TYR A 232 -26.65 11.46 -4.35
CA TYR A 232 -26.67 12.62 -3.47
C TYR A 232 -26.73 13.91 -4.29
N ASP A 233 -25.92 14.04 -5.34
CA ASP A 233 -25.94 15.20 -6.22
C ASP A 233 -27.28 15.39 -6.94
N LEU A 234 -27.91 14.29 -7.37
CA LEU A 234 -29.26 14.33 -7.96
C LEU A 234 -30.32 14.80 -6.95
N ALA A 235 -30.25 14.29 -5.72
CA ALA A 235 -31.15 14.66 -4.64
C ALA A 235 -30.99 16.15 -4.26
N LEU A 236 -29.75 16.61 -4.12
CA LEU A 236 -29.42 18.00 -3.79
C LEU A 236 -29.96 18.98 -4.84
N ARG A 237 -29.92 18.58 -6.12
CA ARG A 237 -30.42 19.35 -7.25
C ARG A 237 -31.93 19.20 -7.50
N LYS A 238 -32.64 18.40 -6.68
CA LYS A 238 -34.08 18.10 -6.81
C LYS A 238 -34.46 17.50 -8.16
N LEU A 239 -33.54 16.74 -8.77
CA LEU A 239 -33.76 16.01 -10.03
C LEU A 239 -34.48 14.67 -9.81
N ILE A 240 -34.61 14.26 -8.54
CA ILE A 240 -35.34 13.06 -8.10
C ILE A 240 -36.26 13.43 -6.93
N ASN A 241 -37.43 12.80 -6.85
CA ASN A 241 -38.38 12.99 -5.76
C ASN A 241 -37.91 12.18 -4.53
N GLN A 242 -37.87 12.80 -3.34
CA GLN A 242 -37.41 12.15 -2.09
C GLN A 242 -38.26 10.94 -1.67
N THR A 243 -39.41 10.71 -2.29
CA THR A 243 -40.34 9.62 -1.99
C THR A 243 -39.88 8.24 -2.48
N ASP A 244 -38.97 8.16 -3.46
CA ASP A 244 -38.53 6.87 -4.02
C ASP A 244 -37.45 6.16 -3.17
N ASN A 245 -37.03 6.78 -2.06
CA ASN A 245 -36.00 6.26 -1.13
C ASN A 245 -36.57 5.53 0.10
N GLN A 246 -37.89 5.32 0.22
CA GLN A 246 -38.43 4.49 1.31
C GLN A 246 -38.39 3.00 0.96
N ALA A 247 -37.31 2.33 1.35
CA ALA A 247 -37.36 0.91 1.65
C ALA A 247 -38.22 0.67 2.92
N PRO A 248 -38.96 -0.45 3.03
CA PRO A 248 -39.81 -0.72 4.17
C PRO A 248 -38.98 -0.84 5.45
N THR A 249 -39.39 -0.08 6.46
CA THR A 249 -38.81 -0.02 7.80
C THR A 249 -38.87 -1.39 8.49
N SER A 250 -37.73 -2.05 8.64
CA SER A 250 -37.51 -2.97 9.76
C SER A 250 -36.63 -2.27 10.80
N ASN A 251 -37.23 -1.91 11.93
CA ASN A 251 -36.69 -1.29 13.14
C ASN A 251 -35.16 -1.35 13.36
N PRO A 252 -34.51 -0.23 13.72
CA PRO A 252 -33.18 -0.26 14.33
C PRO A 252 -33.34 -0.52 15.84
N ASN A 253 -32.98 -1.72 16.31
CA ASN A 253 -32.68 -1.92 17.72
C ASN A 253 -31.27 -1.40 18.01
N PRO A 254 -31.07 -0.47 18.97
CA PRO A 254 -29.78 0.16 19.21
C PRO A 254 -28.97 -0.62 20.26
N HIS A 255 -28.76 -1.91 20.09
CA HIS A 255 -27.84 -2.66 20.95
C HIS A 255 -27.26 -3.84 20.20
N LEU A 256 -26.08 -3.66 19.61
CA LEU A 256 -25.02 -4.67 19.67
C LEU A 256 -23.69 -3.96 19.40
N ARG A 257 -22.93 -3.78 20.48
CA ARG A 257 -21.53 -3.40 20.43
C ARG A 257 -20.78 -4.46 19.61
N ALA A 258 -20.43 -4.15 18.37
CA ALA A 258 -19.41 -4.90 17.66
C ALA A 258 -18.05 -4.53 18.25
N ASN A 259 -17.53 -5.41 19.10
CA ASN A 259 -16.13 -5.42 19.46
C ASN A 259 -15.32 -5.55 18.16
N ALA A 260 -14.74 -4.45 17.71
CA ALA A 260 -13.74 -4.46 16.66
C ALA A 260 -12.48 -5.14 17.22
N VAL A 261 -12.35 -6.43 16.93
CA VAL A 261 -11.08 -7.14 17.02
C VAL A 261 -10.15 -6.49 15.98
N LEU A 262 -9.23 -5.67 16.47
CA LEU A 262 -8.06 -5.21 15.71
C LEU A 262 -7.36 -6.43 15.09
N PRO A 263 -6.94 -6.38 13.82
CA PRO A 263 -6.05 -7.40 13.31
C PRO A 263 -4.70 -7.25 14.03
N ILE A 264 -4.36 -8.20 14.91
CA ILE A 264 -3.07 -8.30 15.64
C ILE A 264 -1.89 -8.66 14.69
N ALA A 265 -2.02 -8.40 13.39
CA ALA A 265 -1.07 -8.84 12.38
C ALA A 265 0.11 -7.90 12.03
N PRO A 266 0.30 -6.71 12.65
CA PRO A 266 1.60 -6.03 12.59
C PRO A 266 2.33 -5.97 13.95
N LEU A 267 1.72 -6.47 15.04
CA LEU A 267 2.36 -6.54 16.35
C LEU A 267 3.33 -7.73 16.47
N LEU A 268 3.18 -8.77 15.64
CA LEU A 268 4.09 -9.91 15.61
C LEU A 268 5.46 -9.60 14.98
N ILE A 269 5.58 -8.55 14.18
CA ILE A 269 6.89 -8.09 13.69
C ILE A 269 7.60 -7.27 14.77
N LEU A 270 6.87 -6.48 15.57
CA LEU A 270 7.42 -5.76 16.73
C LEU A 270 7.73 -6.67 17.92
N ILE A 271 7.00 -7.77 18.10
CA ILE A 271 7.27 -8.79 19.14
C ILE A 271 8.42 -9.72 18.72
N ASN A 272 8.56 -10.06 17.43
CA ASN A 272 9.75 -10.78 16.95
C ASN A 272 11.02 -9.92 16.99
N LEU A 273 10.90 -8.58 16.91
CA LEU A 273 12.04 -7.68 17.11
C LEU A 273 12.45 -7.55 18.60
N TYR A 274 11.53 -7.82 19.53
CA TYR A 274 11.79 -7.81 20.97
C TYR A 274 12.39 -9.13 21.48
N GLY A 275 12.13 -10.24 20.78
CA GLY A 275 12.55 -11.59 21.17
C GLY A 275 14.01 -11.97 20.92
N GLN A 276 14.82 -11.13 20.25
CA GLN A 276 16.21 -11.46 19.88
C GLN A 276 17.29 -10.56 20.50
N LEU A 277 16.94 -9.70 21.45
CA LEU A 277 17.91 -8.92 22.24
C LEU A 277 18.53 -9.76 23.35
N ARG A 278 19.44 -10.67 22.98
CA ARG A 278 20.26 -11.40 23.94
C ARG A 278 21.37 -10.48 24.48
N SER A 279 21.44 -10.38 25.80
CA SER A 279 22.40 -9.56 26.54
C SER A 279 23.85 -9.90 26.19
N VAL A 280 24.54 -8.99 25.53
CA VAL A 280 26.00 -8.87 25.62
C VAL A 280 26.30 -7.44 25.99
N THR A 281 26.53 -7.21 27.28
CA THR A 281 27.01 -5.95 27.83
C THR A 281 28.42 -5.70 27.32
N ALA A 282 28.58 -4.79 26.35
CA ALA A 282 29.85 -4.13 26.16
C ALA A 282 30.00 -3.07 27.26
N PRO A 283 31.17 -2.96 27.93
CA PRO A 283 31.37 -1.95 28.96
C PRO A 283 31.40 -0.57 28.29
N TYR A 284 30.32 0.18 28.45
CA TYR A 284 30.30 1.59 28.07
C TYR A 284 30.71 2.40 29.31
N ASP A 285 31.80 3.16 29.17
CA ASP A 285 32.34 4.02 30.21
C ASP A 285 31.25 4.98 30.74
N MET A 286 30.78 4.70 31.95
CA MET A 286 29.91 5.55 32.77
C MET A 286 30.65 6.81 33.29
N ALA A 287 31.81 7.16 32.74
CA ALA A 287 32.70 8.17 33.29
C ALA A 287 32.48 9.61 32.75
N ASN A 288 31.61 9.80 31.74
CA ASN A 288 31.40 11.11 31.11
C ASN A 288 29.97 11.67 31.29
N MET A 289 29.37 11.48 32.46
CA MET A 289 28.21 12.31 32.87
C MET A 289 28.73 13.69 33.29
N VAL A 290 29.00 14.54 32.29
CA VAL A 290 29.15 15.99 32.48
C VAL A 290 27.86 16.50 33.13
N ASP A 291 28.01 17.23 34.22
CA ASP A 291 26.97 17.90 35.01
C ASP A 291 25.92 18.54 34.06
N ARG A 292 24.75 17.90 33.91
CA ARG A 292 23.72 18.37 32.98
C ARG A 292 22.87 19.44 33.67
N SER A 293 22.76 20.61 33.04
CA SER A 293 21.88 21.66 33.55
C SER A 293 20.42 21.17 33.52
N ALA A 294 19.65 21.48 34.58
CA ALA A 294 18.22 21.12 34.66
C ALA A 294 17.40 21.61 33.44
N ILE A 295 17.88 22.67 32.79
CA ILE A 295 17.31 23.24 31.57
C ILE A 295 17.43 22.26 30.40
N ALA A 296 18.59 21.63 30.20
CA ALA A 296 18.80 20.68 29.10
C ALA A 296 17.91 19.44 29.22
N GLU A 297 17.74 18.93 30.44
CA GLU A 297 16.88 17.77 30.72
C GLU A 297 15.39 18.09 30.46
N THR A 298 14.96 19.29 30.86
CA THR A 298 13.61 19.79 30.59
C THR A 298 13.34 19.94 29.09
N VAL A 299 14.25 20.58 28.36
CA VAL A 299 14.12 20.78 26.90
C VAL A 299 14.10 19.44 26.16
N ARG A 300 14.85 18.43 26.64
CA ARG A 300 14.90 17.09 26.05
C ARG A 300 13.53 16.41 25.97
N HIS A 301 12.76 16.48 27.06
CA HIS A 301 11.43 15.86 27.13
C HIS A 301 10.33 16.71 26.49
N ILE A 302 10.47 18.04 26.54
CA ILE A 302 9.48 18.96 25.98
C ILE A 302 9.60 19.05 24.45
N HIS A 303 10.79 18.91 23.86
CA HIS A 303 10.99 19.03 22.42
C HIS A 303 10.04 18.18 21.54
N PRO A 304 9.88 16.85 21.75
CA PRO A 304 8.93 16.07 20.95
C PRO A 304 7.49 16.54 21.14
N ILE A 305 7.13 17.02 22.34
CA ILE A 305 5.80 17.57 22.63
C ILE A 305 5.58 18.87 21.83
N ILE A 306 6.58 19.74 21.75
CA ILE A 306 6.51 20.98 20.95
C ILE A 306 6.36 20.65 19.47
N LEU A 307 7.14 19.70 18.93
CA LEU A 307 7.05 19.32 17.51
C LEU A 307 5.69 18.74 17.16
N LEU A 308 5.16 17.84 17.99
CA LEU A 308 3.83 17.25 17.78
C LEU A 308 2.71 18.25 18.02
N GLY A 309 2.86 19.13 19.00
CA GLY A 309 1.91 20.22 19.27
C GLY A 309 1.84 21.21 18.11
N ALA A 310 2.99 21.58 17.52
CA ALA A 310 3.04 22.42 16.32
C ALA A 310 2.39 21.74 15.12
N LEU A 311 2.68 20.45 14.87
CA LEU A 311 2.03 19.67 13.83
C LEU A 311 0.51 19.58 14.04
N TYR A 312 0.05 19.31 15.27
CA TYR A 312 -1.36 19.21 15.59
C TYR A 312 -2.10 20.53 15.38
N ALA A 313 -1.52 21.65 15.85
CA ALA A 313 -2.09 22.98 15.68
C ALA A 313 -2.19 23.41 14.21
N THR A 314 -1.32 22.86 13.36
CA THR A 314 -1.23 23.21 11.93
C THR A 314 -1.83 22.13 11.03
N PHE A 315 -2.43 21.07 11.58
CA PHE A 315 -2.91 19.92 10.81
C PHE A 315 -4.04 20.29 9.83
N THR A 316 -5.06 21.02 10.27
CA THR A 316 -6.17 21.42 9.37
C THR A 316 -5.68 22.31 8.22
N PRO A 317 -4.86 23.35 8.45
CA PRO A 317 -4.20 24.07 7.36
C PRO A 317 -3.30 23.19 6.48
N LEU A 318 -2.60 22.20 7.07
CA LEU A 318 -1.66 21.32 6.36
C LEU A 318 -2.37 20.43 5.37
N VAL A 319 -3.54 19.96 5.78
CA VAL A 319 -4.46 19.28 4.89
C VAL A 319 -4.80 20.25 3.78
N ASN A 320 -5.45 21.39 4.06
CA ASN A 320 -6.02 22.26 3.02
C ASN A 320 -5.02 22.75 1.95
N ASP A 321 -3.86 23.29 2.34
CA ASP A 321 -2.84 23.83 1.43
C ASP A 321 -1.41 23.41 1.85
N PRO A 322 -0.96 22.21 1.45
CA PRO A 322 0.29 21.64 1.95
C PRO A 322 1.56 22.44 1.60
N PRO A 323 1.81 22.92 0.37
CA PRO A 323 3.07 23.58 0.03
C PRO A 323 3.31 24.86 0.80
N THR A 324 2.29 25.73 0.89
CA THR A 324 2.40 27.02 1.57
C THR A 324 2.68 26.80 3.05
N LEU A 325 1.97 25.88 3.69
CA LEU A 325 2.17 25.62 5.10
C LEU A 325 3.49 24.90 5.38
N LEU A 326 3.89 23.92 4.57
CA LEU A 326 5.20 23.26 4.76
C LEU A 326 6.33 24.28 4.64
N LEU A 327 6.24 25.21 3.68
CA LEU A 327 7.22 26.29 3.56
C LEU A 327 7.23 27.22 4.79
N GLN A 328 6.06 27.51 5.38
CA GLN A 328 5.95 28.31 6.62
C GLN A 328 6.41 27.55 7.87
N LEU A 329 6.17 26.25 7.93
CA LEU A 329 6.52 25.38 9.05
C LEU A 329 8.01 25.04 9.07
N LEU A 330 8.67 25.03 7.91
CA LEU A 330 10.09 24.74 7.77
C LEU A 330 10.98 25.62 8.67
N PRO A 331 10.94 26.97 8.65
CA PRO A 331 11.76 27.80 9.53
C PRO A 331 11.44 27.57 11.02
N VAL A 332 10.19 27.29 11.37
CA VAL A 332 9.78 26.96 12.75
C VAL A 332 10.47 25.67 13.20
N THR A 333 10.47 24.65 12.35
CA THR A 333 11.09 23.35 12.65
C THR A 333 12.60 23.44 12.73
N ILE A 334 13.22 24.22 11.86
CA ILE A 334 14.65 24.55 11.93
C ILE A 334 14.97 25.21 13.27
N GLY A 335 14.19 26.21 13.69
CA GLY A 335 14.37 26.87 14.98
C GLY A 335 14.28 25.90 16.15
N ILE A 336 13.25 25.05 16.17
CA ILE A 336 13.07 24.02 17.21
C ILE A 336 14.25 23.03 17.23
N GLN A 337 14.75 22.61 16.06
CA GLN A 337 15.89 21.69 15.96
C GLN A 337 17.21 22.34 16.35
N ILE A 338 17.45 23.61 16.01
CA ILE A 338 18.66 24.34 16.42
C ILE A 338 18.68 24.60 17.93
N ILE A 339 17.55 25.02 18.51
CA ILE A 339 17.44 25.21 19.96
C ILE A 339 17.71 23.87 20.67
N HIS A 340 17.13 22.79 20.17
CA HIS A 340 17.37 21.47 20.70
C HIS A 340 18.83 21.02 20.58
N ALA A 341 19.42 21.16 19.39
CA ALA A 341 20.81 20.80 19.15
C ALA A 341 21.74 21.61 20.06
N SER A 342 21.60 22.93 20.11
CA SER A 342 22.47 23.81 20.92
C SER A 342 22.31 23.65 22.45
N THR A 343 21.16 23.17 22.94
CA THR A 343 20.89 23.04 24.39
C THR A 343 21.09 21.62 24.92
N CYS A 344 20.74 20.60 24.13
CA CYS A 344 20.71 19.20 24.56
C CYS A 344 21.85 18.38 23.97
N LEU A 345 22.34 18.75 22.79
CA LEU A 345 23.44 18.06 22.12
C LEU A 345 24.70 18.90 22.34
N GLY A 346 25.66 18.39 23.10
CA GLY A 346 26.91 19.13 23.31
C GLY A 346 27.76 19.13 22.03
N SER A 347 28.24 20.30 21.60
CA SER A 347 29.25 20.48 20.54
C SER A 347 30.60 19.79 20.85
N SER A 348 30.74 19.22 22.04
CA SER A 348 31.96 18.58 22.51
C SER A 348 32.13 17.18 21.92
N ARG A 349 32.48 17.15 20.62
CA ARG A 349 33.32 16.12 20.00
C ARG A 349 34.49 16.73 19.20
N ILE A 350 34.79 18.01 19.42
CA ILE A 350 36.04 18.65 18.95
C ILE A 350 37.13 18.40 20.00
N ALA A 351 37.56 17.15 20.12
CA ALA A 351 38.84 16.79 20.71
C ALA A 351 39.25 15.44 20.14
N THR A 352 40.04 15.47 19.07
CA THR A 352 41.33 14.77 18.91
C THR A 352 41.65 14.66 17.42
N ALA A 353 42.47 15.58 16.92
CA ALA A 353 43.40 15.32 15.81
C ALA A 353 44.40 16.47 15.69
N SER A 354 45.35 16.57 16.65
CA SER A 354 46.66 17.16 16.35
C SER A 354 47.65 16.91 17.50
N GLY A 355 48.81 16.31 17.19
CA GLY A 355 50.07 16.65 17.86
C GLY A 355 50.64 15.70 18.93
N ASN A 356 51.29 14.63 18.47
CA ASN A 356 52.69 14.29 18.75
C ASN A 356 53.22 14.04 20.20
N ASN A 357 53.77 12.82 20.36
CA ASN A 357 55.02 12.42 21.01
C ASN A 357 55.29 12.52 22.53
N ASN A 358 55.85 11.38 22.98
CA ASN A 358 56.97 11.19 23.91
C ASN A 358 56.75 11.22 25.44
N ASN A 359 57.02 10.02 25.99
CA ASN A 359 57.93 9.71 27.09
C ASN A 359 57.72 10.29 28.51
N ASN A 360 57.83 9.32 29.42
CA ASN A 360 58.52 9.35 30.71
C ASN A 360 57.82 9.91 31.95
N ASN A 361 57.65 8.96 32.88
CA ASN A 361 58.01 9.00 34.30
C ASN A 361 57.34 9.97 35.28
N SER A 362 56.88 9.31 36.34
CA SER A 362 57.03 9.66 37.75
C SER A 362 56.00 10.59 38.40
N SER A 363 55.45 10.07 39.50
CA SER A 363 55.12 10.73 40.77
C SER A 363 54.71 12.21 40.74
N ASN A 364 53.54 12.55 41.28
CA ASN A 364 53.35 12.84 42.71
C ASN A 364 51.94 13.42 42.97
N LYS A 365 51.51 13.27 44.21
CA LYS A 365 50.20 13.64 44.77
C LYS A 365 50.18 15.13 45.16
N LYS A 366 49.18 15.93 44.74
CA LYS A 366 48.64 17.04 45.58
C LYS A 366 47.31 17.63 45.08
N LYS A 367 46.33 17.65 46.00
CA LYS A 367 45.11 18.47 45.97
C LYS A 367 45.46 19.96 46.02
N THR A 368 44.75 20.80 45.26
CA THR A 368 44.23 22.10 45.75
C THR A 368 43.07 22.64 44.90
N LYS A 369 42.21 23.38 45.60
CA LYS A 369 40.87 23.90 45.29
C LYS A 369 40.75 24.87 44.11
N ALA A 370 39.59 24.78 43.45
CA ALA A 370 38.72 25.79 42.84
C ALA A 370 39.22 27.23 42.63
N ALA A 371 39.11 27.70 41.38
CA ALA A 371 38.62 29.05 41.07
C ALA A 371 37.91 29.02 39.71
N SER A 372 36.62 29.33 39.74
CA SER A 372 35.74 29.59 38.61
C SER A 372 36.27 30.72 37.72
N LYS A 373 36.36 30.48 36.41
CA LYS A 373 36.40 31.57 35.42
C LYS A 373 35.67 31.12 34.15
N GLY A 374 34.63 31.86 33.81
CA GLY A 374 33.61 31.52 32.82
C GLY A 374 34.18 31.28 31.43
N LYS A 375 33.63 30.26 30.76
CA LYS A 375 33.98 29.83 29.41
C LYS A 375 32.96 30.45 28.45
N SER A 376 33.22 31.68 28.01
CA SER A 376 32.38 32.40 27.03
C SER A 376 32.69 32.04 25.56
N GLU A 377 33.61 31.10 25.31
CA GLU A 377 34.03 30.70 23.96
C GLU A 377 33.19 29.54 23.36
N ASP A 378 32.38 28.82 24.14
CA ASP A 378 31.71 27.59 23.70
C ASP A 378 30.41 27.84 22.89
N VAL A 379 29.75 28.97 23.10
CA VAL A 379 28.45 29.27 22.46
C VAL A 379 28.62 29.59 20.98
N GLY A 380 29.67 30.33 20.60
CA GLY A 380 29.92 30.72 19.20
C GLY A 380 30.21 29.52 18.30
N VAL A 381 31.01 28.56 18.78
CA VAL A 381 31.33 27.32 18.06
C VAL A 381 30.10 26.43 17.91
N SER A 382 29.25 26.36 18.94
CA SER A 382 28.00 25.60 18.93
C SER A 382 27.00 26.14 17.91
N VAL A 383 26.88 27.47 17.83
CA VAL A 383 26.00 28.16 16.87
C VAL A 383 26.53 27.98 15.44
N LEU A 384 27.83 28.15 15.22
CA LEU A 384 28.46 27.92 13.92
C LEU A 384 28.27 26.47 13.42
N THR A 385 28.42 25.49 14.32
CA THR A 385 28.22 24.07 14.01
C THR A 385 26.75 23.78 13.66
N ALA A 386 25.80 24.42 14.35
CA ALA A 386 24.37 24.30 14.03
C ALA A 386 24.04 24.90 12.65
N PHE A 387 24.62 26.06 12.31
CA PHE A 387 24.46 26.67 10.99
C PHE A 387 25.07 25.80 9.88
N LEU A 388 26.27 25.26 10.09
CA LEU A 388 26.90 24.37 9.11
C LEU A 388 26.09 23.06 8.93
N SER A 389 25.55 22.53 10.02
CA SER A 389 24.69 21.33 9.99
C SER A 389 23.38 21.60 9.25
N LEU A 390 22.75 22.76 9.48
CA LEU A 390 21.58 23.20 8.74
C LEU A 390 21.88 23.36 7.25
N PHE A 391 23.00 24.01 6.91
CA PHE A 391 23.41 24.20 5.53
C PHE A 391 23.61 22.86 4.82
N LEU A 392 24.28 21.91 5.48
CA LEU A 392 24.49 20.57 4.90
C LEU A 392 23.17 19.78 4.79
N ALA A 393 22.29 19.86 5.78
CA ALA A 393 20.98 19.23 5.73
C ALA A 393 20.13 19.79 4.58
N LEU A 394 20.12 21.11 4.37
CA LEU A 394 19.32 21.71 3.30
C LEU A 394 19.94 21.56 1.91
N LEU A 395 21.24 21.77 1.76
CA LEU A 395 21.91 21.80 0.45
C LEU A 395 22.24 20.38 -0.07
N VAL A 396 22.62 19.47 0.82
CA VAL A 396 23.03 18.10 0.45
C VAL A 396 21.99 17.08 0.87
N GLY A 397 21.47 17.19 2.09
CA GLY A 397 20.48 16.25 2.63
C GLY A 397 19.15 16.29 1.86
N THR A 398 18.60 17.48 1.59
CA THR A 398 17.32 17.61 0.88
C THR A 398 17.35 17.01 -0.53
N PRO A 399 18.34 17.32 -1.41
CA PRO A 399 18.41 16.67 -2.71
C PRO A 399 18.64 15.16 -2.64
N ALA A 400 19.47 14.68 -1.71
CA ALA A 400 19.71 13.25 -1.53
C ALA A 400 18.42 12.51 -1.12
N ILE A 401 17.69 13.06 -0.15
CA ILE A 401 16.40 12.50 0.30
C ILE A 401 15.34 12.62 -0.78
N PHE A 402 15.31 13.72 -1.54
CA PHE A 402 14.41 13.89 -2.67
C PHE A 402 14.62 12.77 -3.70
N VAL A 403 15.86 12.48 -4.09
CA VAL A 403 16.18 11.38 -5.01
C VAL A 403 15.71 10.05 -4.45
N VAL A 404 15.97 9.76 -3.17
CA VAL A 404 15.53 8.50 -2.53
C VAL A 404 14.01 8.38 -2.52
N ILE A 405 13.29 9.41 -2.09
CA ILE A 405 11.82 9.39 -2.01
C ILE A 405 11.20 9.27 -3.41
N VAL A 406 11.80 9.89 -4.43
CA VAL A 406 11.40 9.73 -5.84
C VAL A 406 11.63 8.30 -6.34
N LEU A 407 12.78 7.70 -6.05
CA LEU A 407 13.06 6.30 -6.41
C LEU A 407 12.10 5.32 -5.71
N LEU A 408 11.57 5.70 -4.54
CA LEU A 408 10.54 4.97 -3.81
C LEU A 408 9.10 5.25 -4.31
N GLY A 409 8.93 6.02 -5.39
CA GLY A 409 7.66 6.20 -6.08
C GLY A 409 6.96 7.54 -5.85
N ALA A 410 7.64 8.56 -5.30
CA ALA A 410 7.06 9.89 -5.17
C ALA A 410 6.93 10.64 -6.52
N PRO A 411 5.91 11.49 -6.68
CA PRO A 411 5.66 12.22 -7.92
C PRO A 411 6.75 13.28 -8.20
N ILE A 412 7.27 13.27 -9.44
CA ILE A 412 8.27 14.24 -9.93
C ILE A 412 7.62 15.38 -10.74
N THR A 413 6.58 15.06 -11.54
CA THR A 413 6.06 15.95 -12.58
C THR A 413 4.78 16.69 -12.19
N ALA A 414 3.92 16.09 -11.37
CA ALA A 414 2.67 16.71 -10.95
C ALA A 414 2.84 17.66 -9.75
N ASP A 415 3.74 17.33 -8.82
CA ASP A 415 3.79 17.94 -7.48
C ASP A 415 5.23 18.14 -6.96
N LEU A 416 6.07 18.80 -7.75
CA LEU A 416 7.49 19.00 -7.41
C LEU A 416 7.68 19.74 -6.07
N SER A 417 6.91 20.80 -5.82
CA SER A 417 7.00 21.59 -4.59
C SER A 417 6.68 20.76 -3.34
N HIS A 418 5.66 19.91 -3.41
CA HIS A 418 5.27 18.99 -2.35
C HIS A 418 6.40 18.01 -2.01
N THR A 419 6.99 17.39 -3.03
CA THR A 419 8.04 16.38 -2.85
C THR A 419 9.34 17.00 -2.32
N VAL A 420 9.74 18.18 -2.82
CA VAL A 420 10.91 18.91 -2.32
C VAL A 420 10.73 19.36 -0.87
N LEU A 421 9.56 19.90 -0.53
CA LEU A 421 9.28 20.34 0.85
C LEU A 421 9.21 19.15 1.82
N CYS A 422 8.59 18.03 1.42
CA CYS A 422 8.59 16.80 2.22
C CYS A 422 10.02 16.29 2.48
N ALA A 423 10.87 16.27 1.45
CA ALA A 423 12.28 15.91 1.59
C ALA A 423 13.04 16.88 2.51
N ALA A 424 12.75 18.18 2.44
CA ALA A 424 13.35 19.19 3.29
C ALA A 424 12.99 18.98 4.77
N HIS A 425 11.72 18.67 5.08
CA HIS A 425 11.29 18.36 6.44
C HIS A 425 11.98 17.10 6.99
N LEU A 426 12.03 16.00 6.21
CA LEU A 426 12.76 14.81 6.65
C LEU A 426 14.26 15.09 6.84
N SER A 427 14.87 15.89 5.96
CA SER A 427 16.28 16.27 6.08
C SER A 427 16.57 17.15 7.30
N VAL A 428 15.69 18.09 7.63
CA VAL A 428 15.85 18.95 8.81
C VAL A 428 15.60 18.17 10.10
N LEU A 429 14.60 17.29 10.14
CA LEU A 429 14.29 16.50 11.35
C LEU A 429 15.32 15.38 11.61
N ALA A 430 15.69 14.61 10.58
CA ALA A 430 16.64 13.50 10.74
C ALA A 430 18.09 13.93 10.52
N GLY A 431 18.35 14.70 9.45
CA GLY A 431 19.70 15.03 9.01
C GLY A 431 20.41 16.07 9.88
N LEU A 432 19.75 17.16 10.28
CA LEU A 432 20.40 18.22 11.08
C LEU A 432 20.95 17.70 12.41
N PRO A 433 20.19 16.98 13.27
CA PRO A 433 20.71 16.43 14.52
C PRO A 433 21.84 15.42 14.31
N LEU A 434 21.78 14.61 13.24
CA LEU A 434 22.82 13.66 12.87
C LEU A 434 24.12 14.36 12.49
N VAL A 435 24.06 15.35 11.59
CA VAL A 435 25.25 16.11 11.17
C VAL A 435 25.84 16.87 12.35
N TYR A 436 25.00 17.46 13.20
CA TYR A 436 25.45 18.20 14.38
C TYR A 436 26.20 17.30 15.38
N SER A 437 25.70 16.08 15.61
CA SER A 437 26.23 15.19 16.65
C SER A 437 27.38 14.30 16.16
N TYR A 438 27.28 13.79 14.94
CA TYR A 438 28.23 12.84 14.36
C TYR A 438 29.23 13.47 13.39
N HIS A 439 28.99 14.73 12.98
CA HIS A 439 29.83 15.47 12.05
C HIS A 439 29.95 14.73 10.71
N VAL A 440 30.75 15.22 9.75
CA VAL A 440 30.92 14.58 8.43
C VAL A 440 32.03 13.52 8.47
N GLN A 441 31.92 12.54 9.38
CA GLN A 441 32.90 11.46 9.55
C GLN A 441 32.49 10.20 8.81
N GLY A 442 33.21 9.81 7.75
CA GLY A 442 32.84 8.68 6.89
C GLY A 442 32.72 7.32 7.60
N SER A 443 33.43 7.08 8.71
CA SER A 443 33.25 5.87 9.52
C SER A 443 31.87 5.84 10.19
N LYS A 444 31.47 6.92 10.85
CA LYS A 444 30.17 7.02 11.53
C LYS A 444 29.00 6.98 10.56
N TRP A 445 29.11 7.62 9.40
CA TRP A 445 28.06 7.54 8.38
C TRP A 445 27.90 6.15 7.78
N ARG A 446 28.99 5.37 7.65
CA ARG A 446 28.89 3.94 7.30
C ARG A 446 28.18 3.13 8.38
N ASP A 447 28.45 3.40 9.65
CA ASP A 447 27.77 2.73 10.77
C ASP A 447 26.28 3.09 10.84
N ILE A 448 25.92 4.35 10.54
CA ILE A 448 24.54 4.84 10.45
C ILE A 448 23.77 4.10 9.34
N VAL A 449 24.34 4.05 8.13
CA VAL A 449 23.72 3.40 6.96
C VAL A 449 23.68 1.88 7.11
N SER A 450 24.68 1.27 7.73
CA SER A 450 24.73 -0.18 7.99
C SER A 450 23.97 -0.63 9.24
N LEU A 451 23.27 0.29 9.91
CA LEU A 451 22.49 0.02 11.12
C LEU A 451 23.31 -0.50 12.33
N ASN A 452 24.63 -0.28 12.30
CA ASN A 452 25.56 -0.78 13.32
C ASN A 452 25.85 0.23 14.44
N LEU A 453 25.31 1.45 14.35
CA LEU A 453 25.50 2.46 15.38
C LEU A 453 24.66 2.12 16.63
N PRO A 454 25.22 2.19 17.85
CA PRO A 454 24.44 2.06 19.06
C PRO A 454 23.37 3.15 19.13
N MET A 455 22.17 2.75 19.53
CA MET A 455 21.02 3.63 19.66
C MET A 455 21.34 4.77 20.64
N ASP A 456 21.00 5.97 20.20
CA ASP A 456 20.96 7.19 21.01
C ASP A 456 19.75 8.03 20.58
N GLU A 457 19.54 9.17 21.23
CA GLU A 457 18.36 10.02 20.95
C GLU A 457 18.34 10.55 19.51
N VAL A 458 19.51 10.81 18.94
CA VAL A 458 19.68 11.40 17.60
C VAL A 458 19.44 10.35 16.53
N TYR A 459 20.10 9.20 16.67
CA TYR A 459 19.98 8.09 15.73
C TYR A 459 18.60 7.43 15.79
N GLY A 460 18.05 7.25 17.00
CA GLY A 460 16.68 6.77 17.19
C GLY A 460 15.65 7.70 16.57
N GLY A 461 15.83 9.03 16.72
CA GLY A 461 14.98 10.03 16.07
C GLY A 461 15.04 9.93 14.53
N ALA A 462 16.24 9.82 13.96
CA ALA A 462 16.41 9.71 12.52
C ALA A 462 15.80 8.42 11.93
N LEU A 463 16.05 7.26 12.57
CA LEU A 463 15.43 5.99 12.17
C LEU A 463 13.91 6.04 12.31
N GLY A 464 13.41 6.61 13.40
CA GLY A 464 11.99 6.81 13.63
C GLY A 464 11.35 7.69 12.56
N ALA A 465 12.01 8.78 12.16
CA ALA A 465 11.53 9.65 11.09
C ALA A 465 11.43 8.93 9.74
N CYS A 466 12.43 8.13 9.37
CA CYS A 466 12.43 7.34 8.14
C CYS A 466 11.34 6.24 8.16
N LEU A 467 11.23 5.50 9.26
CA LEU A 467 10.19 4.48 9.44
C LEU A 467 8.80 5.10 9.47
N GLY A 468 8.66 6.26 10.11
CA GLY A 468 7.43 7.04 10.16
C GLY A 468 7.02 7.54 8.78
N ALA A 469 7.96 8.05 7.98
CA ALA A 469 7.72 8.43 6.58
C ALA A 469 7.21 7.23 5.75
N TRP A 470 7.86 6.08 5.91
CA TRP A 470 7.47 4.84 5.23
C TRP A 470 6.08 4.35 5.65
N LEU A 471 5.78 4.32 6.96
CA LEU A 471 4.45 3.99 7.47
C LEU A 471 3.39 5.00 7.02
N GLY A 472 3.76 6.29 6.94
CA GLY A 472 2.92 7.35 6.40
C GLY A 472 2.56 7.17 4.93
N ALA A 473 3.29 6.33 4.19
CA ALA A 473 2.96 6.01 2.81
C ALA A 473 1.82 4.97 2.70
N ILE A 474 1.59 4.15 3.74
CA ILE A 474 0.59 3.07 3.74
C ILE A 474 -0.85 3.59 3.55
N PRO A 475 -1.28 4.70 4.17
CA PRO A 475 -2.63 5.23 3.98
C PRO A 475 -2.91 5.74 2.57
N ILE A 476 -1.89 6.10 1.78
CA ILE A 476 -2.04 6.68 0.44
C ILE A 476 -2.71 5.69 -0.54
N PRO A 477 -2.21 4.46 -0.75
CA PRO A 477 -2.86 3.46 -1.61
C PRO A 477 -4.13 2.85 -0.99
N LEU A 478 -4.39 3.10 0.29
CA LEU A 478 -5.59 2.64 0.99
C LEU A 478 -6.80 3.53 0.72
N ASP A 479 -6.57 4.72 0.14
CA ASP A 479 -7.54 5.62 -0.48
C ASP A 479 -8.89 5.69 0.25
N TRP A 480 -8.89 6.14 1.51
CA TRP A 480 -10.13 6.36 2.28
C TRP A 480 -10.89 7.63 1.87
N ASP A 481 -10.55 8.21 0.71
CA ASP A 481 -11.09 9.45 0.16
C ASP A 481 -11.16 10.59 1.19
N ARG A 482 -10.07 10.77 1.95
CA ARG A 482 -9.95 11.88 2.90
C ARG A 482 -8.87 12.83 2.46
N ASP A 483 -9.14 14.11 2.61
CA ASP A 483 -8.21 15.18 2.27
C ASP A 483 -6.83 15.04 2.94
N TRP A 484 -6.76 14.40 4.09
CA TRP A 484 -5.49 14.17 4.79
C TRP A 484 -4.62 13.05 4.20
N GLN A 485 -5.16 12.20 3.31
CA GLN A 485 -4.43 11.12 2.63
C GLN A 485 -3.62 11.57 1.42
N ARG A 486 -3.78 12.83 0.99
CA ARG A 486 -3.07 13.38 -0.15
C ARG A 486 -1.55 13.40 0.08
N TRP A 487 -0.78 13.23 -0.99
CA TRP A 487 0.65 13.50 -0.96
C TRP A 487 0.91 14.99 -0.64
N PRO A 488 1.84 15.36 0.25
CA PRO A 488 2.71 14.55 1.11
C PRO A 488 2.23 14.51 2.58
N VAL A 489 0.96 14.82 2.85
CA VAL A 489 0.44 15.10 4.20
C VAL A 489 0.65 13.93 5.16
N THR A 490 0.30 12.70 4.75
CA THR A 490 0.47 11.51 5.59
C THR A 490 1.93 11.17 5.87
N ILE A 491 2.81 11.41 4.87
CA ILE A 491 4.25 11.21 5.00
C ILE A 491 4.81 12.19 6.01
N VAL A 492 4.46 13.47 5.91
CA VAL A 492 4.91 14.51 6.84
C VAL A 492 4.43 14.21 8.27
N VAL A 493 3.17 13.82 8.45
CA VAL A 493 2.67 13.40 9.77
C VAL A 493 3.47 12.20 10.29
N GLY A 494 3.73 11.22 9.42
CA GLY A 494 4.57 10.07 9.73
C GLY A 494 6.00 10.44 10.14
N ILE A 495 6.64 11.37 9.44
CA ILE A 495 7.99 11.86 9.74
C ILE A 495 8.05 12.43 11.16
N TYR A 496 7.11 13.30 11.53
CA TYR A 496 7.11 13.98 12.83
C TYR A 496 6.74 13.03 13.98
N ALA A 497 5.70 12.21 13.78
CA ALA A 497 5.30 11.20 14.76
C ALA A 497 6.40 10.16 14.97
N GLY A 498 6.97 9.66 13.88
CA GLY A 498 8.08 8.73 13.88
C GLY A 498 9.33 9.28 14.53
N TYR A 499 9.70 10.54 14.23
CA TYR A 499 10.83 11.21 14.87
C TYR A 499 10.65 11.31 16.40
N ALA A 500 9.47 11.74 16.85
CA ALA A 500 9.17 11.88 18.27
C ALA A 500 9.24 10.52 19.00
N VAL A 501 8.61 9.48 18.44
CA VAL A 501 8.62 8.12 19.02
C VAL A 501 10.01 7.51 18.98
N GLY A 502 10.68 7.57 17.83
CA GLY A 502 12.02 7.00 17.65
C GLY A 502 13.05 7.65 18.56
N ARG A 503 12.94 8.95 18.82
CA ARG A 503 13.79 9.65 19.77
C ARG A 503 13.60 9.16 21.20
N LEU A 504 12.35 9.03 21.66
CA LEU A 504 12.05 8.48 22.99
C LEU A 504 12.52 7.02 23.11
N GLY A 505 12.37 6.23 22.03
CA GLY A 505 12.91 4.88 21.94
C GLY A 505 14.44 4.83 22.03
N GLY A 506 15.13 5.76 21.35
CA GLY A 506 16.58 5.91 21.41
C GLY A 506 17.09 6.27 22.82
N LEU A 507 16.32 7.05 23.59
CA LEU A 507 16.59 7.32 25.00
C LEU A 507 16.37 6.09 25.90
N ALA A 508 15.37 5.27 25.61
CA ALA A 508 15.09 4.05 26.37
C ALA A 508 16.08 2.90 26.05
N LEU A 509 16.71 2.93 24.88
CA LEU A 509 17.57 1.86 24.35
C LEU A 509 19.04 2.27 24.20
N VAL A 510 19.47 3.33 24.90
CA VAL A 510 20.83 3.89 24.80
C VAL A 510 21.90 2.79 24.86
N GLY A 511 22.77 2.75 23.85
CA GLY A 511 23.91 1.84 23.79
C GLY A 511 23.64 0.46 23.13
N LYS A 512 22.39 0.14 22.78
CA LYS A 512 22.04 -1.11 22.09
C LYS A 512 22.14 -0.96 20.58
N VAL A 513 22.68 -1.96 19.87
CA VAL A 513 22.82 -1.96 18.40
C VAL A 513 21.70 -2.78 17.75
N ALA A 514 21.11 -2.30 16.66
CA ALA A 514 20.12 -3.05 15.87
C ALA A 514 20.84 -3.97 14.88
N ARG A 515 21.03 -5.25 15.23
CA ARG A 515 21.58 -6.24 14.30
C ARG A 515 20.46 -7.01 13.61
N PHE A 516 20.48 -7.03 12.29
CA PHE A 516 19.66 -7.91 11.46
C PHE A 516 20.55 -9.09 11.07
N ASN A 517 20.21 -10.30 11.53
CA ASN A 517 20.87 -11.54 11.13
C ASN A 517 20.26 -12.08 9.84
#